data_AF-A0A6L4A749-F1
#
_entry.id   AF-A0A6L4A749-F1
#
_cell.length_a   1.000
_cell.length_b   1.000
_cell.length_c   1.000
_cell.angle_alpha   90.00
_cell.angle_beta   90.00
_cell.angle_gamma   90.00
#
_symmetry.space_group_name_H-M   'P 1'
#
loop_
_entity.id
_entity.type
_entity.pdbx_description
1 polymer ?
#
loop_
_entity_poly.entity_id
_entity_poly.type
_entity_poly.pdbx_seq_one_letter_code
_entity_poly.pdbx_strand_id
1 'polypeptide(L)'
;YNLEVISVLAHMHLRGKSIRIESNPGELDGQVILDIPDWDFHWQGGYILQEPLLLKRGDTVRITCVWDNTHGDNLRYIFWGESTEDEMCLGAVITRQATR
;
A
#
# COMPACT_ATOMS: atom_id res chain seq x y z
N TYR A 1 10.16 -14.48 -16.06
CA TYR A 1 10.65 -13.09 -16.13
C TYR A 1 10.58 -12.51 -14.74
N ASN A 2 11.66 -11.89 -14.29
CA ASN A 2 11.69 -11.18 -13.01
C ASN A 2 11.28 -9.73 -13.26
N LEU A 3 10.63 -9.13 -12.27
CA LEU A 3 10.20 -7.75 -12.31
C LEU A 3 10.98 -6.95 -11.27
N GLU A 4 11.30 -5.71 -11.58
CA GLU A 4 11.83 -4.76 -10.60
C GLU A 4 10.73 -3.75 -10.28
N VAL A 5 10.38 -3.62 -9.00
CA VAL A 5 9.54 -2.54 -8.50
C VAL A 5 10.39 -1.28 -8.48
N ILE A 6 9.96 -0.26 -9.21
CA ILE A 6 10.65 1.02 -9.35
C ILE A 6 9.94 2.16 -8.62
N SER A 7 8.64 2.01 -8.40
CA SER A 7 7.83 3.00 -7.69
C SER A 7 6.63 2.32 -7.04
N VAL A 8 6.11 2.95 -6.00
CA VAL A 8 4.99 2.48 -5.21
C VAL A 8 4.03 3.64 -4.90
N LEU A 9 2.74 3.39 -4.99
CA LEU A 9 1.67 4.30 -4.60
C LEU A 9 0.83 3.65 -3.50
N ALA A 10 0.35 4.46 -2.56
CA ALA A 10 -0.63 4.07 -1.54
C ALA A 10 -1.85 4.98 -1.63
N HIS A 11 -3.03 4.44 -1.33
CA HIS A 11 -4.27 5.21 -1.31
C HIS A 11 -5.24 4.64 -0.25
N MET A 12 -5.70 5.53 0.61
CA MET A 12 -6.77 5.31 1.60
C MET A 12 -7.63 6.59 1.72
N HIS A 13 -8.83 6.45 2.26
CA HIS A 13 -9.72 7.59 2.50
C HIS A 13 -9.55 8.18 3.91
N LEU A 14 -10.55 8.94 4.38
CA LEU A 14 -10.47 9.80 5.56
C LEU A 14 -10.22 9.05 6.87
N ARG A 15 -10.61 7.78 6.98
CA ARG A 15 -10.42 6.98 8.19
C ARG A 15 -9.10 6.23 8.17
N GLY A 16 -8.31 6.33 7.09
CA GLY A 16 -7.01 5.71 7.03
C GLY A 16 -6.09 6.22 8.12
N LYS A 17 -5.42 5.30 8.81
CA LYS A 17 -4.48 5.58 9.89
C LYS A 17 -3.06 5.20 9.49
N SER A 18 -2.88 4.05 8.86
CA SER A 18 -1.59 3.62 8.34
C SER A 18 -1.74 2.66 7.18
N ILE A 19 -0.78 2.68 6.28
CA ILE A 19 -0.69 1.76 5.14
C ILE A 19 0.74 1.25 4.99
N ARG A 20 0.85 -0.06 4.76
CA ARG A 20 2.12 -0.75 4.61
C ARG A 20 2.07 -1.72 3.44
N ILE A 21 3.11 -1.71 2.61
CA ILE A 21 3.26 -2.60 1.46
C ILE A 21 4.56 -3.37 1.60
N GLU A 22 4.51 -4.70 1.51
CA GLU A 22 5.64 -5.60 1.76
C GLU A 22 5.72 -6.69 0.70
N SER A 23 6.94 -7.14 0.39
CA SER A 23 7.17 -8.41 -0.32
C SER A 23 7.50 -9.51 0.69
N ASN A 24 7.02 -10.73 0.44
CA ASN A 24 7.26 -11.94 1.24
C ASN A 24 7.19 -11.71 2.77
N PRO A 25 6.11 -11.09 3.29
CA PRO A 25 6.02 -10.70 4.70
C PRO A 25 6.08 -11.93 5.63
N GLY A 26 7.06 -11.92 6.55
CA GLY A 26 7.29 -13.01 7.50
C GLY A 26 8.29 -14.07 7.03
N GLU A 27 8.77 -13.98 5.78
CA GLU A 27 9.82 -14.84 5.24
C GLU A 27 11.21 -14.23 5.44
N LEU A 28 12.26 -15.04 5.28
CA LEU A 28 13.66 -14.61 5.44
C LEU A 28 14.08 -13.52 4.43
N ASP A 29 13.48 -13.51 3.24
CA ASP A 29 13.72 -12.52 2.19
C ASP A 29 12.66 -11.41 2.14
N GLY A 30 11.82 -11.33 3.18
CA GLY A 30 10.77 -10.33 3.30
C GLY A 30 11.34 -8.90 3.35
N GLN A 31 10.70 -7.98 2.63
CA GLN A 31 11.12 -6.59 2.54
C GLN A 31 9.94 -5.63 2.61
N VAL A 32 10.19 -4.47 3.20
CA VAL A 32 9.23 -3.36 3.27
C VAL A 32 9.40 -2.49 2.04
N ILE A 33 8.35 -2.38 1.22
CA ILE A 33 8.35 -1.54 0.02
C ILE A 33 7.93 -0.10 0.38
N LEU A 34 6.88 0.03 1.21
CA LEU A 34 6.36 1.31 1.70
C LEU A 34 5.78 1.13 3.10
N ASP A 35 6.02 2.12 3.97
CA ASP A 35 5.47 2.16 5.33
C ASP A 35 5.10 3.60 5.69
N ILE A 36 3.80 3.89 5.70
CA ILE A 36 3.25 5.19 6.11
C ILE A 36 2.49 4.95 7.42
N PRO A 37 3.12 5.23 8.58
CA PRO A 37 2.53 4.94 9.90
C PRO A 37 1.50 5.98 10.35
N ASP A 38 1.51 7.16 9.73
CA ASP A 38 0.59 8.28 10.01
C ASP A 38 0.03 8.79 8.67
N TRP A 39 -1.07 8.19 8.25
CA TRP A 39 -1.70 8.49 6.97
C TRP A 39 -2.40 9.85 7.01
N ASP A 40 -2.13 10.70 6.01
CA ASP A 40 -2.88 11.93 5.74
C ASP A 40 -3.59 11.79 4.39
N PHE A 41 -4.93 11.91 4.42
CA PHE A 41 -5.76 11.87 3.23
C PHE A 41 -5.36 12.90 2.16
N HIS A 42 -4.73 14.01 2.52
CA HIS A 42 -4.27 15.02 1.56
C HIS A 42 -2.86 14.74 0.99
N TRP A 43 -2.15 13.73 1.52
CA TRP A 43 -0.79 13.38 1.13
C TRP A 43 -0.73 12.04 0.38
N GLN A 44 -1.27 12.02 -0.83
CA GLN A 44 -1.45 10.79 -1.63
C GLN A 44 -0.41 10.62 -2.76
N GLY A 45 0.86 10.81 -2.43
CA GLY A 45 1.96 10.74 -3.39
C GLY A 45 2.43 9.32 -3.73
N GLY A 46 3.05 9.18 -4.91
CA GLY A 46 3.83 7.99 -5.27
C GLY A 46 5.31 8.19 -4.94
N TYR A 47 5.98 7.11 -4.56
CA TYR A 47 7.39 7.11 -4.17
C TYR A 47 8.20 6.30 -5.16
N ILE A 48 9.22 6.92 -5.74
CA ILE A 48 10.24 6.20 -6.53
C ILE A 48 11.20 5.56 -5.53
N LEU A 49 11.44 4.26 -5.69
CA LEU A 49 12.40 3.54 -4.86
C LEU A 49 13.81 3.99 -5.20
N GLN A 50 14.63 4.23 -4.16
CA GLN A 50 16.05 4.54 -4.36
C GLN A 50 16.79 3.35 -4.98
N GLU A 51 16.45 2.14 -4.53
CA GLU A 51 16.95 0.88 -5.04
C GLU A 51 15.76 0.03 -5.51
N PRO A 52 15.69 -0.37 -6.79
CA PRO A 52 14.59 -1.20 -7.27
C PRO A 52 14.54 -2.55 -6.55
N LEU A 53 13.34 -2.96 -6.16
CA LEU A 53 13.13 -4.25 -5.48
C LEU A 53 12.81 -5.35 -6.50
N LEU A 54 13.61 -6.41 -6.52
CA LEU A 54 13.42 -7.54 -7.41
C LEU A 54 12.30 -8.46 -6.90
N LEU A 55 11.25 -8.63 -7.70
CA LEU A 55 10.21 -9.64 -7.54
C LEU A 55 10.43 -10.79 -8.52
N LYS A 56 10.47 -12.01 -7.96
CA LYS A 56 10.57 -13.27 -8.68
C LYS A 56 9.21 -13.94 -8.75
N ARG A 57 9.09 -14.91 -9.65
CA ARG A 57 7.90 -15.77 -9.69
C ARG A 57 7.77 -16.52 -8.36
N GLY A 58 6.62 -16.40 -7.72
CA GLY A 58 6.33 -17.03 -6.44
C GLY A 58 6.35 -16.06 -5.26
N ASP A 59 6.94 -14.87 -5.43
CA ASP A 59 6.91 -13.83 -4.40
C ASP A 59 5.48 -13.32 -4.20
N THR A 60 5.18 -12.96 -2.95
CA THR A 60 3.91 -12.37 -2.55
C THR A 60 4.10 -10.90 -2.24
N VAL A 61 3.24 -10.03 -2.76
CA VAL A 61 3.13 -8.64 -2.30
C VAL A 61 1.89 -8.51 -1.43
N ARG A 62 2.04 -7.98 -0.22
CA ARG A 62 0.95 -7.72 0.72
C ARG A 62 0.79 -6.22 0.92
N ILE A 63 -0.46 -5.79 0.95
CA ILE A 63 -0.86 -4.48 1.48
C ILE A 63 -1.58 -4.71 2.81
N THR A 64 -1.27 -3.89 3.80
CA THR A 64 -1.95 -3.84 5.09
C THR A 64 -2.40 -2.41 5.34
N CYS A 65 -3.69 -2.24 5.61
CA CYS A 65 -4.30 -0.96 5.91
C CYS A 65 -4.92 -0.99 7.30
N VAL A 66 -4.77 0.10 8.05
CA VAL A 66 -5.37 0.28 9.37
C VAL A 66 -6.23 1.52 9.33
N TRP A 67 -7.42 1.43 9.93
CA TRP A 67 -8.38 2.52 9.99
C TRP A 67 -8.66 2.94 11.43
N ASP A 68 -9.03 4.21 11.62
CA ASP A 68 -9.62 4.74 12.83
C ASP A 68 -11.12 4.98 12.66
N ASN A 69 -11.93 4.12 13.29
CA ASN A 69 -13.39 4.19 13.26
C ASN A 69 -13.99 4.90 14.48
N THR A 70 -13.18 5.59 15.30
CA THR A 70 -13.68 6.31 16.47
C THR A 70 -14.37 7.63 16.13
N HIS A 71 -14.10 8.18 14.94
CA HIS A 71 -14.66 9.45 14.49
C HIS A 71 -15.94 9.23 13.67
N GLY A 72 -17.07 9.80 14.11
CA GLY A 72 -18.31 9.88 13.33
C GLY A 72 -19.55 9.38 14.09
N ASP A 73 -20.49 10.30 14.34
CA ASP A 73 -21.75 10.04 15.05
C ASP A 73 -22.75 9.16 14.25
N ASN A 74 -22.46 8.90 12.97
CA ASN A 74 -23.30 8.09 12.12
C ASN A 74 -22.84 6.63 12.16
N LEU A 75 -23.61 5.79 12.85
CA LEU A 75 -23.56 4.31 12.82
C LEU A 75 -23.93 3.76 11.43
N ARG A 76 -23.26 4.24 10.37
CA ARG A 76 -23.44 3.73 9.02
C ARG A 76 -22.43 2.62 8.75
N TYR A 77 -22.83 1.64 7.97
CA TYR A 77 -21.91 0.62 7.47
C TYR A 77 -20.94 1.26 6.47
N ILE A 78 -19.65 1.06 6.67
CA ILE A 78 -18.57 1.54 5.80
C ILE A 78 -18.05 0.35 4.99
N PHE A 79 -17.89 0.55 3.70
CA PHE A 79 -17.49 -0.48 2.75
C PHE A 79 -16.45 0.10 1.78
N TRP A 80 -15.91 -0.77 0.92
CA TRP A 80 -15.00 -0.33 -0.13
C TRP A 80 -15.77 0.46 -1.20
N GLY A 81 -15.41 1.71 -1.46
CA GLY A 81 -16.16 2.55 -2.39
C GLY A 81 -15.45 3.84 -2.77
N GLU A 82 -15.99 4.52 -3.79
CA GLU A 82 -15.40 5.72 -4.41
C GLU A 82 -15.71 7.02 -3.65
N SER A 83 -16.69 7.01 -2.73
CA SER A 83 -16.99 8.17 -1.91
C SER A 83 -15.88 8.39 -0.89
N THR A 84 -15.48 9.64 -0.67
CA THR A 84 -14.49 10.03 0.34
C THR A 84 -14.87 9.59 1.76
N GLU A 85 -16.17 9.39 2.02
CA GLU A 85 -16.65 8.90 3.32
C GLU A 85 -16.68 7.37 3.41
N ASP A 86 -16.68 6.65 2.26
CA ASP A 86 -16.41 5.21 2.20
C ASP A 86 -14.90 4.99 2.33
N GLU A 87 -14.42 3.75 2.26
CA GLU A 87 -12.99 3.47 2.46
C GLU A 87 -12.33 2.76 1.29
N MET A 88 -11.00 2.90 1.21
CA MET A 88 -10.17 2.15 0.28
C MET A 88 -8.90 1.65 0.97
N CYS A 89 -8.43 0.49 0.51
CA CYS A 89 -7.10 -0.02 0.81
C CYS A 89 -6.45 -0.40 -0.51
N LEU A 90 -5.77 0.57 -1.13
CA LEU A 90 -5.18 0.40 -2.45
C LEU A 90 -3.69 0.67 -2.41
N GLY A 91 -2.95 -0.17 -3.13
CA GLY A 91 -1.53 0.00 -3.40
C GLY A 91 -1.24 -0.35 -4.84
N ALA A 92 -0.35 0.41 -5.48
CA ALA A 92 0.13 0.10 -6.82
C ALA A 92 1.65 -0.02 -6.78
N VAL A 93 2.18 -1.12 -7.34
CA VAL A 93 3.61 -1.27 -7.60
C VAL A 93 3.85 -1.09 -9.09
N ILE A 94 4.66 -0.10 -9.43
CA ILE A 94 5.07 0.16 -10.81
C ILE A 94 6.32 -0.66 -11.03
N THR A 95 6.29 -1.50 -12.07
CA THR A 95 7.38 -2.43 -12.35
C THR A 95 7.95 -2.24 -13.74
N ARG A 96 9.19 -2.70 -13.93
CA ARG A 96 9.80 -2.94 -15.24
C ARG A 96 10.35 -4.36 -15.31
N GLN A 97 10.63 -4.84 -16.51
CA GLN A 97 11.37 -6.10 -16.66
C GLN A 97 12.80 -5.92 -16.17
N ALA A 98 13.28 -6.87 -15.37
CA ALA A 98 14.68 -6.91 -14.94
C ALA A 98 15.59 -7.16 -16.16
N THR A 99 16.57 -6.28 -16.37
CA THR A 99 17.58 -6.44 -17.42
C THR A 99 18.73 -7.31 -16.92
N ARG A 100 18.51 -8.63 -16.96
CA ARG A 100 19.39 -9.72 -16.48
C ARG A 100 19.60 -9.77 -14.97
#